data_AF-A0A948RIN1-F1
#
_entry.id   AF-A0A948RIN1-F1
#
_cell.length_a   1.000
_cell.length_b   1.000
_cell.length_c   1.000
_cell.angle_alpha   90.00
_cell.angle_beta   90.00
_cell.angle_gamma   90.00
#
_symmetry.space_group_name_H-M   'P 1'
#
loop_
_entity.id
_entity.type
_entity.pdbx_description
1 polymer ?
#
loop_
_entity_poly.entity_id
_entity_poly.type
_entity_poly.pdbx_seq_one_letter_code
_entity_poly.pdbx_strand_id
1 'polypeptide(L)'
;AEALNGDLDQNARERILNRFRQNQSKVLVATDVAARGLDIDDISHVFNYDLPDEAEIYVHRIGRTGRAGKTGFAISLLTPREKRQLRVIEAFTKQPLKRATLPTVEDIKNQREAQLLERVTVWLGRARYQRERELVAKLVEAGHDPLEIAAAALKLARAEEKQRPIAALSEVHETRPHQAEGGFKRGGQRNYPLQKNSSHEHGIVRLTFSRGRADGIRPNDVVGTIAFHADIPGHVIGKIHIEDKRTLVDVPEKFLAQVLAKTGDYRIRQYPVNVELA
;
A
#
# COMPACT_ATOMS: atom_id res chain seq x y z
N ALA A 1 12.32 4.72 -5.16
CA ALA A 1 12.50 3.40 -4.55
C ALA A 1 12.71 2.43 -5.69
N GLU A 2 13.64 1.49 -5.54
CA GLU A 2 13.90 0.47 -6.54
C GLU A 2 13.53 -0.90 -5.96
N ALA A 3 13.06 -1.81 -6.79
CA ALA A 3 12.62 -3.14 -6.37
C ALA A 3 13.65 -4.18 -6.80
N LEU A 4 13.94 -5.13 -5.92
CA LEU A 4 14.86 -6.23 -6.14
C LEU A 4 14.16 -7.56 -5.87
N ASN A 5 13.88 -8.30 -6.94
CA ASN A 5 13.25 -9.62 -6.88
C ASN A 5 14.07 -10.66 -7.66
N GLY A 6 13.70 -11.94 -7.53
CA GLY A 6 14.45 -13.06 -8.13
C GLY A 6 14.32 -13.18 -9.66
N ASP A 7 13.39 -12.45 -10.27
CA ASP A 7 13.13 -12.48 -11.71
C ASP A 7 14.00 -11.47 -12.49
N LEU A 8 14.75 -10.63 -11.79
CA LEU A 8 15.69 -9.70 -12.41
C LEU A 8 16.93 -10.42 -12.94
N ASP A 9 17.36 -10.02 -14.13
CA ASP A 9 18.65 -10.45 -14.63
C ASP A 9 19.81 -9.89 -13.77
N GLN A 10 20.96 -10.54 -13.84
CA GLN A 10 22.11 -10.19 -13.01
C GLN A 10 22.59 -8.75 -13.28
N ASN A 11 22.48 -8.28 -14.52
CA ASN A 11 22.87 -6.91 -14.91
C ASN A 11 21.95 -5.84 -14.31
N ALA A 12 20.62 -6.04 -14.33
CA ALA A 12 19.69 -5.12 -13.69
C ALA A 12 19.88 -5.11 -12.17
N ARG A 13 20.12 -6.29 -11.57
CA ARG A 13 20.44 -6.42 -10.14
C ARG A 13 21.66 -5.58 -9.77
N GLU A 14 22.77 -5.72 -10.49
CA GLU A 14 24.00 -4.94 -10.23
C GLU A 14 23.78 -3.44 -10.42
N ARG A 15 23.03 -3.04 -11.45
CA ARG A 15 22.69 -1.62 -11.68
C ARG A 15 21.90 -1.03 -10.51
N ILE A 16 20.87 -1.72 -10.02
CA ILE A 16 20.05 -1.28 -8.88
C ILE A 16 20.90 -1.16 -7.62
N LEU A 17 21.74 -2.16 -7.35
CA LEU A 17 22.63 -2.16 -6.19
C LEU A 17 23.65 -1.02 -6.24
N ASN A 18 24.23 -0.76 -7.41
CA ASN A 18 25.18 0.35 -7.58
C ASN A 18 24.50 1.71 -7.38
N ARG A 19 23.29 1.90 -7.89
CA ARG A 19 22.50 3.12 -7.66
C ARG A 19 22.15 3.31 -6.19
N PHE A 20 21.84 2.23 -5.49
CA PHE A 20 21.60 2.27 -4.05
C PHE A 20 22.87 2.64 -3.27
N ARG A 21 24.00 1.99 -3.53
CA ARG A 21 25.31 2.29 -2.90
C ARG A 21 25.77 3.74 -3.15
N GLN A 22 25.50 4.27 -4.34
CA GLN A 22 25.84 5.66 -4.71
C GLN A 22 24.83 6.69 -4.19
N ASN A 23 23.91 6.32 -3.30
CA ASN A 23 22.84 7.18 -2.77
C ASN A 23 21.92 7.81 -3.84
N GLN A 24 21.91 7.27 -5.07
CA GLN A 24 21.00 7.72 -6.13
C GLN A 24 19.57 7.22 -5.88
N SER A 25 19.43 6.07 -5.22
CA SER A 25 18.17 5.61 -4.64
C SER A 25 18.31 5.49 -3.13
N LYS A 26 17.42 6.16 -2.38
CA LYS A 26 17.41 6.12 -0.91
C LYS A 26 16.67 4.92 -0.32
N VAL A 27 15.89 4.20 -1.14
CA VAL A 27 15.01 3.11 -0.67
C VAL A 27 15.09 1.94 -1.65
N LEU A 28 15.38 0.76 -1.11
CA LEU A 28 15.38 -0.52 -1.81
C LEU A 28 14.31 -1.43 -1.21
N VAL A 29 13.48 -2.04 -2.04
CA VAL A 29 12.47 -3.03 -1.65
C VAL A 29 12.94 -4.38 -2.16
N ALA A 30 13.11 -5.38 -1.28
CA ALA A 30 13.65 -6.68 -1.68
C ALA A 30 12.89 -7.85 -1.04
N THR A 31 12.89 -9.00 -1.74
CA THR A 31 12.46 -10.29 -1.18
C THR A 31 13.65 -11.03 -0.56
N ASP A 32 13.43 -11.96 0.36
CA ASP A 32 14.51 -12.71 1.03
C ASP A 32 15.44 -13.43 0.05
N VAL A 33 14.86 -14.02 -1.00
CA VAL A 33 15.62 -14.73 -2.04
C VAL A 33 16.57 -13.78 -2.75
N ALA A 34 16.08 -12.59 -3.13
CA ALA A 34 16.87 -11.59 -3.82
C ALA A 34 17.84 -10.84 -2.88
N ALA A 35 17.60 -10.88 -1.57
CA ALA A 35 18.41 -10.21 -0.56
C ALA A 35 19.60 -11.05 -0.03
N ARG A 36 19.60 -12.37 -0.28
CA ARG A 36 20.71 -13.24 0.09
C ARG A 36 21.98 -12.89 -0.69
N GLY A 37 23.12 -12.90 0.01
CA GLY A 37 24.43 -12.57 -0.57
C GLY A 37 24.62 -11.10 -0.92
N LEU A 38 23.67 -10.21 -0.59
CA LEU A 38 23.84 -8.78 -0.79
C LEU A 38 24.79 -8.22 0.26
N ASP A 39 26.01 -7.89 -0.16
CA ASP A 39 26.89 -7.04 0.61
C ASP A 39 26.59 -5.58 0.29
N ILE A 40 25.76 -4.99 1.14
CA ILE A 40 25.39 -3.58 1.09
C ILE A 40 25.75 -3.01 2.45
N ASP A 41 26.80 -2.21 2.47
CA ASP A 41 27.19 -1.45 3.64
C ASP A 41 26.25 -0.26 3.85
N ASP A 42 26.25 0.28 5.07
CA ASP A 42 25.64 1.57 5.42
C ASP A 42 24.12 1.71 5.30
N ILE A 43 23.38 0.61 5.47
CA ILE A 43 21.93 0.69 5.66
C ILE A 43 21.65 1.20 7.08
N SER A 44 21.02 2.37 7.20
CA SER A 44 20.63 2.94 8.49
C SER A 44 19.33 2.34 9.05
N HIS A 45 18.44 1.89 8.18
CA HIS A 45 17.11 1.38 8.55
C HIS A 45 16.74 0.15 7.73
N VAL A 46 16.27 -0.89 8.41
CA VAL A 46 15.63 -2.07 7.82
C VAL A 46 14.16 -2.06 8.20
N PHE A 47 13.28 -2.15 7.20
CA PHE A 47 11.83 -2.28 7.40
C PHE A 47 11.39 -3.68 7.01
N ASN A 48 10.95 -4.48 7.98
CA ASN A 48 10.23 -5.73 7.70
C ASN A 48 8.78 -5.38 7.41
N TYR A 49 8.41 -5.43 6.13
CA TYR A 49 7.03 -5.19 5.70
C TYR A 49 6.10 -6.31 6.18
N ASP A 50 6.52 -7.55 5.99
CA ASP A 50 5.89 -8.76 6.54
C ASP A 50 6.89 -9.45 7.47
N LEU A 51 6.43 -10.04 8.58
CA LEU A 51 7.32 -10.82 9.44
C LEU A 51 7.67 -12.17 8.76
N PRO A 52 8.95 -12.58 8.77
CA PRO A 52 9.32 -13.88 8.25
C PRO A 52 8.78 -15.00 9.16
N ASP A 53 8.44 -16.14 8.54
CA ASP A 53 8.00 -17.33 9.28
C ASP A 53 9.11 -17.94 10.15
N GLU A 54 10.36 -17.82 9.70
CA GLU A 54 11.55 -18.35 10.36
C GLU A 54 12.37 -17.24 11.01
N ALA A 55 12.77 -17.44 12.26
CA ALA A 55 13.53 -16.45 13.02
C ALA A 55 14.95 -16.21 12.47
N GLU A 56 15.57 -17.20 11.83
CA GLU A 56 16.88 -17.02 11.18
C GLU A 56 16.82 -16.01 10.04
N ILE A 57 15.73 -16.02 9.26
CA ILE A 57 15.50 -15.04 8.19
C ILE A 57 15.38 -13.64 8.80
N TYR A 58 14.68 -13.50 9.93
CA TYR A 58 14.58 -12.22 10.64
C TYR A 58 15.97 -11.67 11.00
N VAL A 59 16.85 -12.49 11.59
CA VAL A 59 18.21 -12.10 11.94
C VAL A 59 19.02 -11.70 10.70
N HIS A 60 18.90 -12.44 9.60
CA HIS A 60 19.58 -12.11 8.34
C HIS A 60 19.11 -10.78 7.71
N ARG A 61 17.82 -10.45 7.86
CA ARG A 61 17.23 -9.18 7.41
C ARG A 61 17.74 -8.02 8.25
N ILE A 62 17.66 -8.10 9.57
CA ILE A 62 18.07 -6.99 10.43
C ILE A 62 19.60 -6.82 10.47
N GLY A 63 20.36 -7.89 10.24
CA GLY A 63 21.83 -7.86 10.09
C GLY A 63 22.34 -7.09 8.87
N ARG A 64 21.44 -6.46 8.09
CA ARG A 64 21.80 -5.50 7.04
C ARG A 64 22.08 -4.10 7.59
N THR A 65 21.55 -3.76 8.76
CA THR A 65 21.85 -2.50 9.45
C THR A 65 22.82 -2.71 10.62
N GLY A 66 23.30 -1.63 11.23
CA GLY A 66 24.14 -1.69 12.43
C GLY A 66 25.51 -2.36 12.25
N ARG A 67 26.03 -2.36 11.01
CA ARG A 67 27.34 -2.97 10.68
C ARG A 67 28.50 -2.05 11.05
N ALA A 68 29.70 -2.65 11.20
CA ALA A 68 30.95 -1.94 11.49
C ALA A 68 30.87 -0.99 12.70
N GLY A 69 30.13 -1.38 13.75
CA GLY A 69 29.99 -0.60 14.98
C GLY A 69 29.06 0.61 14.89
N LYS A 70 28.41 0.84 13.73
CA LYS A 70 27.41 1.89 13.57
C LYS A 70 26.08 1.51 14.23
N THR A 71 25.31 2.50 14.66
CA THR A 71 23.93 2.28 15.12
C THR A 71 23.00 2.09 13.93
N GLY A 72 22.04 1.16 14.06
CA GLY A 72 21.05 0.85 13.04
C GLY A 72 19.67 0.62 13.64
N PHE A 73 18.62 0.83 12.85
CA PHE A 73 17.24 0.59 13.26
C PHE A 73 16.60 -0.51 12.44
N ALA A 74 15.98 -1.47 13.12
CA ALA A 74 15.12 -2.47 12.51
C ALA A 74 13.67 -2.25 12.97
N ILE A 75 12.78 -1.98 12.03
CA ILE A 75 11.36 -1.72 12.28
C ILE A 75 10.56 -2.81 11.60
N SER A 76 9.68 -3.47 12.35
CA SER A 76 8.82 -4.52 11.81
C SER A 76 7.37 -4.09 11.89
N LEU A 77 6.67 -4.17 10.76
CA LEU A 77 5.23 -4.02 10.73
C LEU A 77 4.60 -5.35 11.19
N LEU A 78 3.55 -5.26 12.00
CA LEU A 78 2.92 -6.41 12.62
C LEU A 78 1.42 -6.30 12.45
N THR A 79 0.83 -7.33 11.87
CA THR A 79 -0.61 -7.57 11.86
C THR A 79 -0.99 -8.51 13.01
N PRO A 80 -2.27 -8.52 13.45
CA PRO A 80 -2.69 -9.39 14.53
C PRO A 80 -2.47 -10.90 14.30
N ARG A 81 -2.50 -11.34 13.03
CA ARG A 81 -2.29 -12.75 12.65
C ARG A 81 -0.85 -13.22 12.85
N GLU A 82 0.10 -12.29 12.83
CA GLU A 82 1.54 -12.56 12.92
C GLU A 82 2.05 -12.62 14.38
N LYS A 83 1.17 -12.46 15.37
CA LYS A 83 1.52 -12.55 16.81
C LYS A 83 2.21 -13.86 17.20
N ARG A 84 1.97 -14.96 16.47
CA ARG A 84 2.66 -16.23 16.69
C ARG A 84 4.10 -16.18 16.19
N GLN A 85 4.34 -15.65 14.99
CA GLN A 85 5.68 -15.49 14.42
C GLN A 85 6.52 -14.55 15.28
N LEU A 86 5.93 -13.44 15.75
CA LEU A 86 6.60 -12.53 16.68
C LEU A 86 7.15 -13.25 17.91
N ARG A 87 6.34 -14.10 18.56
CA ARG A 87 6.78 -14.89 19.73
C ARG A 87 7.94 -15.82 19.41
N VAL A 88 7.93 -16.45 18.24
CA VAL A 88 9.03 -17.33 17.79
C VAL A 88 10.31 -16.51 17.59
N ILE A 89 10.19 -15.34 16.96
CA ILE A 89 11.32 -14.42 16.76
C ILE A 89 11.89 -13.94 18.09
N GLU A 90 11.06 -13.45 19.01
CA GLU A 90 11.49 -12.98 20.34
C GLU A 90 12.15 -14.09 21.18
N ALA A 91 11.61 -15.31 21.11
CA ALA A 91 12.21 -16.46 21.79
C ALA A 91 13.59 -16.82 21.21
N PHE A 92 13.75 -16.74 19.89
CA PHE A 92 15.01 -17.03 19.21
C PHE A 92 16.06 -15.94 19.44
N THR A 93 15.68 -14.66 19.31
CA THR A 93 16.57 -13.51 19.54
C THR A 93 16.83 -13.27 21.02
N LYS A 94 16.02 -13.88 21.91
CA LYS A 94 16.03 -13.68 23.36
C LYS A 94 15.81 -12.21 23.75
N GLN A 95 15.10 -11.46 22.92
CA GLN A 95 14.84 -10.04 23.12
C GLN A 95 13.41 -9.69 22.69
N PRO A 96 12.60 -9.09 23.58
CA PRO A 96 11.28 -8.60 23.20
C PRO A 96 11.39 -7.38 22.29
N LEU A 97 10.55 -7.31 21.26
CA LEU A 97 10.51 -6.15 20.37
C LEU A 97 9.73 -5.01 21.04
N LYS A 98 10.35 -3.83 21.14
CA LYS A 98 9.70 -2.64 21.68
C LYS A 98 8.60 -2.18 20.71
N ARG A 99 7.36 -2.19 21.17
CA ARG A 99 6.23 -1.62 20.42
C ARG A 99 6.40 -0.10 20.28
N ALA A 100 6.39 0.39 19.06
CA ALA A 100 6.38 1.81 18.74
C ALA A 100 4.96 2.30 18.43
N THR A 101 4.71 3.59 18.68
CA THR A 101 3.52 4.29 18.21
C THR A 101 3.76 4.81 16.80
N LEU A 102 2.73 4.78 15.95
CA LEU A 102 2.81 5.42 14.65
C LEU A 102 2.76 6.94 14.83
N PRO A 103 3.55 7.70 14.07
CA PRO A 103 3.50 9.16 14.11
C PRO A 103 2.15 9.63 13.61
N THR A 104 1.61 10.67 14.27
CA THR A 104 0.37 11.32 13.85
C THR A 104 0.60 12.18 12.61
N VAL A 105 -0.49 12.60 11.96
CA VAL A 105 -0.42 13.56 10.84
C VAL A 105 0.25 14.86 11.28
N GLU A 106 0.01 15.28 12.51
CA GLU A 106 0.61 16.48 13.09
C GLU A 106 2.10 16.30 13.34
N ASP A 107 2.53 15.15 13.88
CA ASP A 107 3.96 14.83 14.05
C ASP A 107 4.71 14.88 12.71
N ILE A 108 4.11 14.32 11.66
CA ILE A 108 4.72 14.32 10.32
C ILE A 108 4.80 15.75 9.76
N LYS A 109 3.77 16.57 9.97
CA LYS A 109 3.79 17.98 9.54
C LYS A 109 4.89 18.72 10.30
N ASN A 110 4.90 18.67 11.62
CA ASN A 110 5.88 19.35 12.47
C ASN A 110 7.31 18.94 12.11
N GLN A 111 7.55 17.65 11.86
CA GLN A 111 8.88 17.17 11.45
C GLN A 111 9.30 17.71 10.07
N ARG A 112 8.38 17.79 9.11
CA ARG A 112 8.66 18.40 7.78
C ARG A 112 8.97 19.88 7.92
N GLU A 113 8.24 20.59 8.77
CA GLU A 113 8.48 22.01 9.02
C GLU A 113 9.84 22.24 9.69
N ALA A 114 10.18 21.44 10.70
CA ALA A 114 11.48 21.48 11.35
C ALA A 114 12.63 21.26 10.34
N GLN A 115 12.52 20.27 9.45
CA GLN A 115 13.52 20.00 8.40
C GLN A 115 13.63 21.14 7.38
N LEU A 116 12.53 21.82 7.06
CA LEU A 116 12.56 23.00 6.20
C LEU A 116 13.31 24.14 6.87
N LEU A 117 12.99 24.44 8.13
CA LEU A 117 13.65 25.50 8.91
C LEU A 117 15.14 25.22 9.12
N GLU A 118 15.52 23.97 9.35
CA GLU A 118 16.93 23.57 9.45
C GLU A 118 17.68 23.85 8.14
N ARG A 119 17.11 23.45 7.00
CA ARG A 119 17.70 23.75 5.68
C ARG A 119 17.84 25.25 5.46
N VAL A 120 16.82 26.04 5.75
CA VAL A 120 16.86 27.50 5.63
C VAL A 120 17.98 28.07 6.52
N THR A 121 18.07 27.63 7.77
CA THR A 121 19.12 28.04 8.71
C THR A 121 20.53 27.72 8.18
N VAL A 122 20.74 26.54 7.61
CA VAL A 122 22.02 26.15 6.98
C VAL A 122 22.37 27.09 5.83
N TRP A 123 21.42 27.44 4.98
CA TRP A 123 21.67 28.37 3.87
C TRP A 123 21.90 29.81 4.32
N LEU A 124 21.17 30.27 5.33
CA LEU A 124 21.40 31.57 5.98
C LEU A 124 22.83 31.66 6.52
N GLY A 125 23.31 30.63 7.21
CA GLY A 125 24.68 30.58 7.74
C GLY A 125 25.78 30.57 6.66
N ARG A 126 25.46 30.07 5.45
CA ARG A 126 26.42 30.04 4.32
C ARG A 126 26.55 31.38 3.60
N ALA A 127 25.62 32.31 3.77
CA ALA A 127 25.61 33.63 3.12
C ALA A 127 25.71 33.61 1.57
N ARG A 128 25.34 32.50 0.91
CA ARG A 128 25.42 32.33 -0.55
C ARG A 128 24.05 32.51 -1.22
N TYR A 129 23.48 33.71 -1.14
CA TYR A 129 22.15 34.02 -1.69
C TYR A 129 22.03 35.46 -2.23
N GLN A 130 23.11 35.95 -2.87
CA GLN A 130 23.19 37.33 -3.36
C GLN A 130 22.16 37.61 -4.46
N ARG A 131 21.99 36.67 -5.40
CA ARG A 131 21.02 36.79 -6.50
C ARG A 131 19.59 36.79 -5.98
N GLU A 132 19.28 35.93 -5.01
CA GLU A 132 17.98 35.87 -4.34
C GLU A 132 17.69 37.16 -3.58
N ARG A 133 18.71 37.76 -2.95
CA ARG A 133 18.60 39.08 -2.31
C ARG A 133 18.22 40.18 -3.29
N GLU A 134 18.83 40.22 -4.48
CA GLU A 134 18.47 41.18 -5.53
C GLU A 134 17.03 40.99 -6.01
N LEU A 135 16.56 39.74 -6.13
CA LEU A 135 15.16 39.45 -6.48
C LEU A 135 14.19 39.92 -5.41
N VAL A 136 14.50 39.68 -4.13
CA VAL A 136 13.69 40.17 -3.00
C VAL A 136 13.69 41.70 -2.97
N ALA A 137 14.82 42.37 -3.20
CA ALA A 137 14.91 43.82 -3.25
C ALA A 137 13.97 44.43 -4.31
N LYS A 138 13.89 43.85 -5.51
CA LYS A 138 12.95 44.28 -6.55
C LYS A 138 11.48 44.17 -6.12
N LEU A 139 11.13 43.13 -5.37
CA LEU A 139 9.78 42.95 -4.85
C LEU A 139 9.46 43.96 -3.74
N VAL A 140 10.45 44.28 -2.90
CA VAL A 140 10.31 45.31 -1.86
C VAL A 140 10.16 46.70 -2.49
N GLU A 141 10.93 47.02 -3.54
CA GLU A 141 10.79 48.26 -4.31
C GLU A 141 9.41 48.38 -4.98
N ALA A 142 8.80 47.25 -5.37
CA ALA A 142 7.44 47.20 -5.87
C ALA A 142 6.37 47.38 -4.76
N GLY A 143 6.78 47.57 -3.50
CA GLY A 143 5.91 47.85 -2.36
C GLY A 143 5.45 46.62 -1.57
N HIS A 144 6.02 45.45 -1.80
CA HIS A 144 5.69 44.25 -1.03
C HIS A 144 6.49 44.16 0.28
N ASP A 145 5.83 43.70 1.34
CA ASP A 145 6.48 43.49 2.64
C ASP A 145 7.48 42.30 2.58
N PRO A 146 8.72 42.44 3.12
CA PRO A 146 9.70 41.36 3.13
C PRO A 146 9.24 40.05 3.80
N LEU A 147 8.40 40.11 4.84
CA LEU A 147 7.87 38.93 5.51
C LEU A 147 6.85 38.22 4.62
N GLU A 148 6.00 38.96 3.92
CA GLU A 148 5.04 38.40 2.96
C GLU A 148 5.76 37.73 1.77
N ILE A 149 6.85 38.34 1.29
CA ILE A 149 7.71 37.73 0.25
C ILE A 149 8.32 36.42 0.77
N ALA A 150 8.85 36.41 1.99
CA ALA A 150 9.44 35.22 2.60
C ALA A 150 8.41 34.10 2.82
N ALA A 151 7.20 34.46 3.28
CA ALA A 151 6.09 33.52 3.45
C ALA A 151 5.64 32.92 2.12
N ALA A 152 5.52 33.73 1.06
CA ALA A 152 5.20 33.28 -0.28
C ALA A 152 6.29 32.34 -0.84
N ALA A 153 7.56 32.69 -0.67
CA ALA A 153 8.69 31.86 -1.09
C ALA A 153 8.72 30.51 -0.35
N LEU A 154 8.49 30.48 0.96
CA LEU A 154 8.39 29.25 1.74
C LEU A 154 7.20 28.39 1.31
N LYS A 155 6.06 29.02 1.00
CA LYS A 155 4.87 28.32 0.47
C LYS A 155 5.16 27.66 -0.88
N LEU A 156 5.85 28.35 -1.78
CA LEU A 156 6.28 27.80 -3.07
C LEU A 156 7.28 26.66 -2.89
N ALA A 157 8.29 26.83 -2.02
CA ALA A 157 9.26 25.79 -1.71
C ALA A 157 8.61 24.52 -1.14
N ARG A 158 7.55 24.67 -0.33
CA ARG A 158 6.74 23.54 0.18
C ARG A 158 5.87 22.89 -0.90
N ALA A 159 5.43 23.63 -1.93
CA ALA A 159 4.57 23.11 -2.99
C ALA A 159 5.32 22.13 -3.90
N GLU A 160 6.61 22.37 -4.15
CA GLU A 160 7.46 21.48 -4.94
C GLU A 160 7.73 20.12 -4.28
N GLU A 161 7.57 20.01 -2.95
CA GLU A 161 7.81 18.77 -2.22
C GLU A 161 6.79 17.66 -2.51
N LYS A 162 5.79 17.91 -3.38
CA LYS A 162 4.68 17.00 -3.72
C LYS A 162 4.20 16.32 -2.44
N GLN A 163 3.42 17.04 -1.63
CA GLN A 163 2.84 16.50 -0.40
C GLN A 163 2.23 15.13 -0.68
N ARG A 164 2.98 14.05 -0.42
CA ARG A 164 2.44 12.70 -0.48
C ARG A 164 1.28 12.74 0.51
N PRO A 165 0.04 12.47 0.07
CA PRO A 165 -1.10 12.54 0.95
C PRO A 165 -0.80 11.67 2.16
N ILE A 166 -0.84 12.27 3.34
CA ILE A 166 -0.64 11.54 4.58
C ILE A 166 -1.94 10.78 4.80
N ALA A 167 -1.93 9.47 4.55
CA ALA A 167 -3.09 8.63 4.78
C ALA A 167 -3.49 8.73 6.25
N ALA A 168 -4.77 8.98 6.51
CA ALA A 168 -5.31 8.87 7.86
C ALA A 168 -5.20 7.41 8.31
N LEU A 169 -4.67 7.20 9.52
CA LEU A 169 -4.63 5.87 10.11
C LEU A 169 -6.06 5.38 10.31
N SER A 170 -6.42 4.29 9.62
CA SER A 170 -7.68 3.58 9.81
C SER A 170 -7.49 2.52 10.89
N GLU A 171 -8.57 2.17 11.60
CA GLU A 171 -8.53 1.01 12.48
C GLU A 171 -8.27 -0.26 11.65
N VAL A 172 -7.39 -1.12 12.15
CA VAL A 172 -7.08 -2.40 11.51
C VAL A 172 -8.26 -3.33 11.75
N HIS A 173 -9.17 -3.42 10.78
CA HIS A 173 -10.28 -4.37 10.84
C HIS A 173 -9.78 -5.77 10.48
N GLU A 174 -9.81 -6.69 11.46
CA GLU A 174 -9.67 -8.10 11.16
C GLU A 174 -10.91 -8.57 10.38
N THR A 175 -10.78 -8.70 9.06
CA THR A 175 -11.67 -9.58 8.31
C THR A 175 -11.42 -10.98 8.84
N ARG A 176 -12.28 -11.46 9.73
CA ARG A 176 -12.31 -12.87 10.11
C ARG A 176 -12.44 -13.64 8.81
N PRO A 177 -11.49 -14.53 8.44
CA PRO A 177 -11.75 -15.47 7.38
C PRO A 177 -13.00 -16.22 7.83
N HIS A 178 -14.03 -16.27 6.98
CA HIS A 178 -15.13 -17.20 7.18
C HIS A 178 -14.49 -18.55 7.48
N GLN A 179 -14.68 -19.04 8.72
CA GLN A 179 -14.29 -20.38 9.08
C GLN A 179 -14.99 -21.27 8.06
N ALA A 180 -14.22 -21.84 7.14
CA ALA A 180 -14.67 -23.03 6.46
C ALA A 180 -14.88 -24.04 7.58
N GLU A 181 -16.14 -24.26 7.96
CA GLU A 181 -16.56 -25.41 8.76
C GLU A 181 -16.24 -26.68 7.94
N GLY A 182 -14.97 -27.02 7.85
CA GLY A 182 -14.46 -28.29 7.36
C GLY A 182 -14.61 -29.35 8.45
N GLY A 183 -15.82 -29.55 8.94
CA GLY A 183 -16.17 -30.68 9.77
C GLY A 183 -16.24 -31.93 8.91
N PHE A 184 -15.18 -32.74 8.93
CA PHE A 184 -15.26 -34.13 8.50
C PHE A 184 -16.29 -34.86 9.37
N LYS A 185 -17.51 -35.07 8.87
CA LYS A 185 -18.45 -36.06 9.40
C LYS A 185 -18.84 -37.06 8.31
N ARG A 186 -18.37 -38.28 8.52
CA ARG A 186 -18.77 -39.52 7.83
C ARG A 186 -20.29 -39.70 7.88
N GLY A 187 -20.85 -40.11 6.73
CA GLY A 187 -21.96 -41.05 6.62
C GLY A 187 -23.31 -40.61 7.18
N GLY A 188 -24.26 -40.31 6.29
CA GLY A 188 -25.67 -40.24 6.64
C GLY A 188 -26.50 -39.56 5.56
N GLN A 189 -27.07 -40.35 4.64
CA GLN A 189 -28.18 -39.90 3.81
C GLN A 189 -29.31 -39.41 4.72
N ARG A 190 -29.59 -38.11 4.72
CA ARG A 190 -30.87 -37.57 5.19
C ARG A 190 -31.21 -36.33 4.37
N ASN A 191 -32.24 -36.49 3.53
CA ASN A 191 -32.95 -35.43 2.83
C ASN A 191 -33.29 -34.30 3.82
N TYR A 192 -32.72 -33.12 3.61
CA TYR A 192 -33.33 -31.86 4.04
C TYR A 192 -33.84 -31.14 2.79
N PRO A 193 -35.05 -30.56 2.82
CA PRO A 193 -35.58 -29.82 1.69
C PRO A 193 -34.67 -28.62 1.41
N LEU A 194 -34.26 -28.44 0.16
CA LEU A 194 -33.60 -27.22 -0.31
C LEU A 194 -34.52 -26.03 -0.01
N GLN A 195 -34.25 -25.31 1.08
CA GLN A 195 -34.82 -24.00 1.30
C GLN A 195 -34.17 -23.04 0.31
N LYS A 196 -34.95 -22.71 -0.72
CA LYS A 196 -34.71 -21.67 -1.70
C LYS A 196 -34.71 -20.32 -0.98
N ASN A 197 -33.57 -19.93 -0.40
CA ASN A 197 -33.42 -18.59 0.14
C ASN A 197 -33.10 -17.60 -0.98
N SER A 198 -34.16 -17.21 -1.70
CA SER A 198 -34.30 -15.84 -2.15
C SER A 198 -34.33 -14.95 -0.90
N SER A 199 -33.37 -14.05 -0.77
CA SER A 199 -33.54 -12.92 0.14
C SER A 199 -32.76 -11.75 -0.46
N HIS A 200 -33.50 -10.93 -1.20
CA HIS A 200 -33.13 -9.56 -1.48
C HIS A 200 -32.91 -8.88 -0.12
N GLU A 201 -31.66 -8.64 0.26
CA GLU A 201 -31.37 -7.61 1.25
C GLU A 201 -31.91 -6.29 0.68
N HIS A 202 -32.68 -5.54 1.48
CA HIS A 202 -33.25 -4.27 1.05
C HIS A 202 -32.13 -3.35 0.52
N GLY A 203 -32.24 -2.91 -0.73
CA GLY A 203 -31.26 -2.05 -1.39
C GLY A 203 -30.10 -2.78 -2.07
N ILE A 204 -30.21 -4.08 -2.34
CA ILE A 204 -29.26 -4.82 -3.20
C ILE A 204 -29.97 -5.28 -4.48
N VAL A 205 -29.35 -4.99 -5.62
CA VAL A 205 -29.84 -5.29 -6.96
C VAL A 205 -28.90 -6.28 -7.64
N ARG A 206 -29.46 -7.28 -8.32
CA ARG A 206 -28.68 -8.27 -9.05
C ARG A 206 -28.47 -7.84 -10.50
N LEU A 207 -27.22 -7.88 -10.93
CA LEU A 207 -26.79 -7.62 -12.30
C LEU A 207 -26.31 -8.91 -12.97
N THR A 208 -26.54 -9.03 -14.26
CA THR A 208 -26.07 -10.11 -15.11
C THR A 208 -24.99 -9.61 -16.05
N PHE A 209 -23.87 -10.32 -16.07
CA PHE A 209 -22.74 -10.13 -16.96
C PHE A 209 -22.77 -11.23 -18.02
N SER A 210 -22.62 -10.86 -19.30
CA SER A 210 -22.79 -11.75 -20.46
C SER A 210 -21.74 -12.85 -20.64
N ARG A 211 -20.86 -13.08 -19.66
CA ARG A 211 -19.73 -14.02 -19.71
C ARG A 211 -19.60 -14.78 -18.39
N GLY A 212 -19.08 -16.00 -18.43
CA GLY A 212 -19.07 -16.92 -17.29
C GLY A 212 -17.81 -17.76 -17.15
N ARG A 213 -17.93 -18.90 -16.46
CA ARG A 213 -16.84 -19.84 -16.16
C ARG A 213 -16.17 -20.38 -17.44
N ALA A 214 -16.93 -20.59 -18.52
CA ALA A 214 -16.39 -21.07 -19.79
C ALA A 214 -15.37 -20.09 -20.41
N ASP A 215 -15.48 -18.80 -20.09
CA ASP A 215 -14.56 -17.74 -20.52
C ASP A 215 -13.39 -17.55 -19.53
N GLY A 216 -13.28 -18.40 -18.50
CA GLY A 216 -12.23 -18.37 -17.50
C GLY A 216 -12.38 -17.29 -16.42
N ILE A 217 -13.57 -16.69 -16.29
CA ILE A 217 -13.84 -15.61 -15.34
C ILE A 217 -13.76 -16.13 -13.91
N ARG A 218 -13.03 -15.39 -13.06
CA ARG A 218 -12.94 -15.63 -11.61
C ARG A 218 -13.62 -14.50 -10.83
N PRO A 219 -14.04 -14.73 -9.57
CA PRO A 219 -14.69 -13.69 -8.77
C PRO A 219 -13.85 -12.42 -8.62
N ASN A 220 -12.53 -12.56 -8.47
CA ASN A 220 -11.60 -11.42 -8.38
C ASN A 220 -11.59 -10.57 -9.65
N ASP A 221 -11.75 -11.20 -10.83
CA ASP A 221 -11.79 -10.49 -12.10
C ASP A 221 -13.06 -9.61 -12.17
N VAL A 222 -14.19 -10.14 -11.68
CA VAL A 222 -15.48 -9.42 -11.63
C VAL A 222 -15.43 -8.25 -10.65
N VAL A 223 -14.94 -8.48 -9.42
CA VAL A 223 -14.78 -7.42 -8.41
C VAL A 223 -13.86 -6.32 -8.92
N GLY A 224 -12.71 -6.70 -9.49
CA GLY A 224 -11.72 -5.75 -10.01
C GLY A 224 -12.27 -4.89 -11.13
N THR A 225 -12.95 -5.49 -12.11
CA THR A 225 -13.52 -4.74 -13.23
C THR A 225 -14.65 -3.80 -12.77
N ILE A 226 -15.56 -4.26 -11.90
CA ILE A 226 -16.64 -3.40 -11.39
C ILE A 226 -16.07 -2.25 -10.56
N ALA A 227 -15.17 -2.54 -9.63
CA ALA A 227 -14.60 -1.52 -8.76
C ALA A 227 -13.84 -0.44 -9.55
N PHE A 228 -13.09 -0.85 -10.58
CA PHE A 228 -12.31 0.05 -11.41
C PHE A 228 -13.17 0.90 -12.35
N HIS A 229 -14.11 0.30 -13.09
CA HIS A 229 -14.88 1.03 -14.11
C HIS A 229 -16.08 1.80 -13.54
N ALA A 230 -16.69 1.30 -12.46
CA ALA A 230 -17.84 1.95 -11.83
C ALA A 230 -17.44 2.91 -10.70
N ASP A 231 -16.16 2.97 -10.33
CA ASP A 231 -15.64 3.73 -9.18
C ASP A 231 -16.33 3.37 -7.85
N ILE A 232 -16.54 2.07 -7.63
CA ILE A 232 -17.22 1.53 -6.44
C ILE A 232 -16.21 0.76 -5.57
N PRO A 233 -16.20 0.93 -4.24
CA PRO A 233 -15.36 0.13 -3.38
C PRO A 233 -15.67 -1.37 -3.50
N GLY A 234 -14.69 -2.21 -3.87
CA GLY A 234 -14.93 -3.64 -4.12
C GLY A 234 -15.51 -4.44 -2.93
N HIS A 235 -15.36 -3.93 -1.70
CA HIS A 235 -15.94 -4.55 -0.50
C HIS A 235 -17.47 -4.37 -0.37
N VAL A 236 -18.07 -3.45 -1.13
CA VAL A 236 -19.53 -3.28 -1.14
C VAL A 236 -20.22 -4.16 -2.18
N ILE A 237 -19.45 -4.84 -3.04
CA ILE A 237 -19.98 -5.80 -4.00
C ILE A 237 -20.38 -7.06 -3.24
N GLY A 238 -21.63 -7.47 -3.41
CA GLY A 238 -22.24 -8.58 -2.72
C GLY A 238 -21.87 -9.93 -3.33
N LYS A 239 -22.82 -10.87 -3.30
CA LYS A 239 -22.60 -12.23 -3.79
C LYS A 239 -22.36 -12.22 -5.30
N ILE A 240 -21.33 -12.97 -5.70
CA ILE A 240 -20.99 -13.22 -7.10
C ILE A 240 -21.25 -14.70 -7.38
N HIS A 241 -22.11 -14.97 -8.35
CA HIS A 241 -22.40 -16.32 -8.82
C HIS A 241 -21.97 -16.46 -10.28
N ILE A 242 -20.95 -17.28 -10.53
CA ILE A 242 -20.42 -17.50 -11.88
C ILE A 242 -21.02 -18.80 -12.41
N GLU A 243 -21.93 -18.66 -13.36
CA GLU A 243 -22.46 -19.75 -14.16
C GLU A 243 -21.56 -19.99 -15.37
N ASP A 244 -21.84 -21.00 -16.19
CA ASP A 244 -20.97 -21.37 -17.31
C ASP A 244 -20.90 -20.29 -18.39
N LYS A 245 -22.04 -19.64 -18.70
CA LYS A 245 -22.16 -18.64 -19.77
C LYS A 245 -22.38 -17.20 -19.29
N ARG A 246 -22.69 -17.00 -18.01
CA ARG A 246 -23.00 -15.67 -17.45
C ARG A 246 -22.54 -15.57 -16.00
N THR A 247 -22.42 -14.35 -15.51
CA THR A 247 -22.07 -14.08 -14.12
C THR A 247 -23.12 -13.18 -13.48
N LEU A 248 -23.62 -13.55 -12.31
CA LEU A 248 -24.57 -12.77 -11.52
C LEU A 248 -23.83 -12.07 -10.39
N VAL A 249 -24.09 -10.78 -10.21
CA VAL A 249 -23.41 -9.97 -9.19
C VAL A 249 -24.44 -9.13 -8.45
N ASP A 250 -24.42 -9.21 -7.14
CA ASP A 250 -25.24 -8.38 -6.27
C ASP A 250 -24.51 -7.05 -5.99
N VAL A 251 -25.14 -5.91 -6.28
CA VAL A 251 -24.60 -4.56 -6.09
C VAL A 251 -25.61 -3.71 -5.33
N PRO A 252 -25.21 -2.85 -4.37
CA PRO A 252 -26.13 -1.92 -3.73
C PRO A 252 -26.82 -0.99 -4.74
N GLU A 253 -28.13 -0.78 -4.57
CA GLU A 253 -28.99 0.02 -5.46
C GLU A 253 -28.46 1.45 -5.67
N LYS A 254 -27.88 2.04 -4.62
CA LYS A 254 -27.20 3.36 -4.67
C LYS A 254 -26.12 3.46 -5.74
N PHE A 255 -25.52 2.34 -6.15
CA PHE A 255 -24.45 2.30 -7.14
C PHE A 255 -24.92 1.77 -8.51
N LEU A 256 -26.20 1.40 -8.64
CA LEU A 256 -26.75 0.82 -9.87
C LEU A 256 -26.54 1.74 -11.09
N ALA A 257 -26.80 3.04 -10.93
CA ALA A 257 -26.64 4.01 -12.00
C ALA A 257 -25.18 4.13 -12.48
N GLN A 258 -24.22 3.99 -11.57
CA GLN A 258 -22.79 4.06 -11.89
C GLN A 258 -22.34 2.81 -12.67
N VAL A 259 -22.85 1.63 -12.28
CA VAL A 259 -22.54 0.39 -13.00
C VAL A 259 -23.18 0.39 -14.38
N LEU A 260 -24.44 0.79 -14.52
CA LEU A 260 -25.13 0.78 -15.81
C LEU A 260 -24.68 1.90 -16.77
N ALA A 261 -24.14 3.02 -16.26
CA ALA A 261 -23.61 4.08 -17.10
C ALA A 261 -22.37 3.65 -17.92
N LYS A 262 -21.74 2.54 -17.53
CA LYS A 262 -20.47 2.06 -18.08
C LYS A 262 -20.57 0.73 -18.81
N THR A 263 -21.79 0.29 -19.14
CA THR A 263 -22.09 -1.03 -19.73
C THR A 263 -21.22 -1.40 -20.95
N GLY A 264 -20.76 -0.43 -21.74
CA GLY A 264 -19.87 -0.65 -22.89
C GLY A 264 -18.36 -0.70 -22.59
N ASP A 265 -17.94 -0.28 -21.40
CA ASP A 265 -16.53 -0.17 -21.00
C ASP A 265 -16.03 -1.39 -20.22
N TYR A 266 -16.92 -2.31 -19.81
CA TYR A 266 -16.56 -3.46 -19.01
C TYR A 266 -15.80 -4.51 -19.82
N ARG A 267 -14.52 -4.68 -19.49
CA ARG A 267 -13.69 -5.79 -19.97
C ARG A 267 -13.23 -6.64 -18.80
N ILE A 268 -13.58 -7.93 -18.84
CA ILE A 268 -13.06 -8.91 -17.89
C ILE A 268 -11.97 -9.68 -18.64
N ARG A 269 -10.71 -9.43 -18.26
CA ARG A 269 -9.51 -9.85 -19.00
C ARG A 269 -9.51 -9.28 -20.43
N GLN A 270 -9.52 -10.16 -21.44
CA GLN A 270 -9.50 -9.77 -22.86
C GLN A 270 -10.93 -9.61 -23.43
N TYR A 271 -11.95 -10.08 -22.71
CA TYR A 271 -13.31 -10.19 -23.23
C TYR A 271 -14.18 -8.98 -22.86
N PRO A 272 -14.88 -8.37 -23.83
CA PRO A 272 -15.93 -7.40 -23.52
C PRO A 272 -17.11 -8.12 -22.86
N VAL A 273 -17.72 -7.46 -21.89
CA VAL A 273 -18.83 -8.01 -21.12
C VAL A 273 -19.96 -7.00 -21.07
N ASN A 274 -21.17 -7.42 -21.46
CA ASN A 274 -22.36 -6.60 -21.32
C ASN A 274 -22.96 -6.82 -19.93
N VAL A 275 -23.43 -5.73 -19.32
CA VAL A 275 -24.03 -5.69 -18.00
C VAL A 275 -25.49 -5.29 -18.12
N GLU A 276 -26.38 -6.14 -17.63
CA GLU A 276 -27.83 -5.93 -17.65
C GLU A 276 -28.41 -6.19 -16.26
N LEU A 277 -29.58 -5.62 -15.96
CA LEU A 277 -30.35 -6.00 -14.78
C LEU A 277 -30.86 -7.44 -14.94
N ALA A 278 -30.68 -8.25 -13.89
CA ALA A 278 -31.08 -9.66 -13.89
C ALA A 278 -32.59 -9.87 -13.72
#